data_AF-A0A7V8EXL0-F1
#
_entry.id   AF-A0A7V8EXL0-F1
#
_cell.length_a   1.000
_cell.length_b   1.000
_cell.length_c   1.000
_cell.angle_alpha   90.00
_cell.angle_beta   90.00
_cell.angle_gamma   90.00
#
_symmetry.space_group_name_H-M   'P 1'
#
loop_
_entity.id
_entity.type
_entity.pdbx_description
1 polymer ?
#
loop_
_entity_poly.entity_id
_entity_poly.type
_entity_poly.pdbx_seq_one_letter_code
_entity_poly.pdbx_strand_id
1 'polypeptide(L)'
;MVIAMPNILIKIPQGAFNAQQRERMLHEVTQVALDVEQIGQDPRQRALCWVLLEELAPGTWRCGGADLGAQALSCLVQVKVPAGVLDSARRQAYVAGLHQALAACRPAEDGRLLMTSILLDEVPDGTWGANGTLWHLADFTRAAGYRHLSPANGQ
;
A
#
# COMPACT_ATOMS: atom_id res chain seq x y z
N MET A 1 20.66 -11.49 -3.96
CA MET A 1 19.26 -11.45 -3.49
C MET A 1 19.00 -10.03 -3.05
N VAL A 2 18.26 -9.26 -3.83
CA VAL A 2 18.02 -7.86 -3.49
C VAL A 2 16.65 -7.44 -4.01
N ILE A 3 15.83 -6.93 -3.10
CA ILE A 3 14.39 -6.70 -3.26
C ILE A 3 14.14 -5.28 -2.75
N ALA A 4 13.49 -4.41 -3.54
CA ALA A 4 12.80 -3.20 -3.08
C ALA A 4 11.90 -2.71 -4.23
N MET A 5 10.59 -2.62 -3.99
CA MET A 5 9.51 -2.14 -4.89
C MET A 5 8.22 -1.99 -4.03
N PRO A 6 7.07 -1.49 -4.55
CA PRO A 6 6.22 -0.47 -3.89
C PRO A 6 6.18 -0.51 -2.36
N ASN A 7 6.49 0.65 -1.74
CA ASN A 7 6.54 0.79 -0.29
C ASN A 7 5.21 1.37 0.21
N ILE A 8 4.42 0.52 0.88
CA ILE A 8 3.15 0.92 1.48
C ILE A 8 3.36 1.01 2.99
N LEU A 9 3.22 2.21 3.53
CA LEU A 9 3.23 2.46 4.97
C LEU A 9 1.80 2.67 5.46
N ILE A 10 1.36 1.84 6.39
CA ILE A 10 0.09 1.97 7.08
C ILE A 10 0.37 2.45 8.50
N LYS A 11 -0.28 3.55 8.91
CA LYS A 11 -0.27 4.01 10.30
C LYS A 11 -1.65 3.87 10.92
N ILE A 12 -1.71 3.26 12.09
CA ILE A 12 -2.93 3.06 12.87
C ILE A 12 -2.68 3.37 14.36
N PRO A 13 -3.71 3.68 15.16
CA PRO A 13 -3.57 3.74 16.60
C PRO A 13 -3.20 2.37 17.18
N GLN A 14 -2.31 2.34 18.16
CA GLN A 14 -1.91 1.12 18.86
C GLN A 14 -3.13 0.41 19.47
N GLY A 15 -3.20 -0.91 19.28
CA GLY A 15 -4.28 -1.74 19.84
C GLY A 15 -5.62 -1.59 19.11
N ALA A 16 -5.68 -0.82 18.03
CA ALA A 16 -6.89 -0.68 17.24
C ALA A 16 -7.28 -1.98 16.50
N PHE A 17 -6.30 -2.84 16.23
CA PHE A 17 -6.48 -4.14 15.60
C PHE A 17 -5.69 -5.20 16.38
N ASN A 18 -6.27 -6.40 16.53
CA ASN A 18 -5.57 -7.52 17.15
C ASN A 18 -4.51 -8.14 16.21
N ALA A 19 -3.75 -9.14 16.66
CA ALA A 19 -2.70 -9.77 15.85
C ALA A 19 -3.21 -10.35 14.52
N GLN A 20 -4.31 -11.11 14.56
CA GLN A 20 -4.89 -11.73 13.36
C GLN A 20 -5.40 -10.68 12.36
N GLN A 21 -6.00 -9.60 12.86
CA GLN A 21 -6.48 -8.50 12.02
C GLN A 21 -5.34 -7.72 11.38
N ARG A 22 -4.22 -7.53 12.09
CA ARG A 22 -3.01 -6.90 11.54
C ARG A 22 -2.40 -7.77 10.44
N GLU A 23 -2.32 -9.08 10.65
CA GLU A 23 -1.85 -10.02 9.62
C GLU A 23 -2.74 -9.99 8.38
N ARG A 24 -4.07 -10.05 8.58
CA ARG A 24 -5.02 -9.92 7.48
C ARG A 24 -4.89 -8.57 6.77
N MET A 25 -4.73 -7.48 7.50
CA MET A 25 -4.54 -6.14 6.91
C MET A 25 -3.33 -6.10 5.99
N LEU A 26 -2.18 -6.60 6.45
CA LEU A 26 -0.96 -6.68 5.63
C LEU A 26 -1.19 -7.53 4.38
N HIS A 27 -1.90 -8.64 4.51
CA HIS A 27 -2.23 -9.51 3.38
C HIS A 27 -3.14 -8.84 2.35
N GLU A 28 -4.29 -8.30 2.78
CA GLU A 28 -5.30 -7.71 1.89
C GLU A 28 -4.76 -6.47 1.18
N VAL A 29 -4.00 -5.62 1.90
CA VAL A 29 -3.33 -4.45 1.29
C VAL A 29 -2.29 -4.89 0.26
N THR A 30 -1.55 -5.97 0.53
CA THR A 30 -0.63 -6.56 -0.45
C THR A 30 -1.39 -7.02 -1.70
N GLN A 31 -2.53 -7.71 -1.56
CA GLN A 31 -3.31 -8.16 -2.73
C GLN A 31 -3.79 -6.99 -3.58
N VAL A 32 -4.30 -5.92 -2.97
CA VAL A 32 -4.71 -4.71 -3.70
C VAL A 32 -3.56 -4.14 -4.53
N ALA A 33 -2.36 -4.04 -3.95
CA ALA A 33 -1.18 -3.53 -4.64
C ALA A 33 -0.78 -4.42 -5.83
N LEU A 34 -0.68 -5.73 -5.60
CA LEU A 34 -0.34 -6.71 -6.63
C LEU A 34 -1.33 -6.66 -7.81
N ASP A 35 -2.62 -6.51 -7.53
CA ASP A 35 -3.67 -6.49 -8.54
C ASP A 35 -3.69 -5.17 -9.32
N VAL A 36 -3.62 -4.02 -8.63
CA VAL A 36 -3.69 -2.69 -9.25
C VAL A 36 -2.44 -2.40 -10.09
N GLU A 37 -1.26 -2.69 -9.56
CA GLU A 37 0.00 -2.57 -10.30
C GLU A 37 0.21 -3.72 -11.29
N GLN A 38 -0.65 -4.74 -11.27
CA GLN A 38 -0.54 -5.94 -12.08
C GLN A 38 0.86 -6.57 -12.03
N ILE A 39 1.41 -6.66 -10.82
CA ILE A 39 2.69 -7.34 -10.56
C ILE A 39 2.58 -8.79 -11.06
N GLY A 40 3.67 -9.31 -11.61
CA GLY A 40 3.71 -10.65 -12.16
C GLY A 40 3.51 -11.74 -11.08
N GLN A 41 3.19 -12.95 -11.54
CA GLN A 41 2.79 -14.04 -10.64
C GLN A 41 3.96 -14.80 -10.01
N ASP A 42 5.21 -14.58 -10.45
CA ASP A 42 6.38 -15.21 -9.84
C ASP A 42 6.49 -14.74 -8.37
N PRO A 43 6.63 -15.65 -7.39
CA PRO A 43 6.86 -15.27 -5.99
C PRO A 43 7.99 -14.25 -5.79
N ARG A 44 9.03 -14.29 -6.63
CA ARG A 44 10.14 -13.31 -6.61
C ARG A 44 9.68 -11.92 -7.02
N GLN A 45 8.75 -11.82 -7.97
CA GLN A 45 8.13 -10.56 -8.38
C GLN A 45 7.20 -10.04 -7.30
N ARG A 46 6.37 -10.91 -6.71
CA ARG A 46 5.45 -10.52 -5.63
C ARG A 46 6.16 -10.08 -4.36
N ALA A 47 7.29 -10.70 -4.02
CA ALA A 47 8.12 -10.33 -2.87
C ALA A 47 8.67 -8.90 -2.93
N LEU A 48 8.59 -8.28 -4.11
CA LEU A 48 8.99 -6.91 -4.32
C LEU A 48 7.94 -5.90 -3.84
N CYS A 49 6.72 -6.30 -3.47
CA CYS A 49 5.73 -5.41 -2.84
C CYS A 49 5.89 -5.41 -1.32
N TRP A 50 6.13 -4.25 -0.71
CA TRP A 50 6.36 -4.13 0.73
C TRP A 50 5.22 -3.39 1.42
N VAL A 51 4.68 -4.00 2.47
CA VAL A 51 3.66 -3.39 3.32
C VAL A 51 4.18 -3.37 4.75
N LEU A 52 4.25 -2.16 5.30
CA LEU A 52 4.72 -1.90 6.65
C LEU A 52 3.56 -1.37 7.47
N LEU A 53 3.47 -1.82 8.72
CA LEU A 53 2.48 -1.35 9.69
C LEU A 53 3.20 -0.66 10.84
N GLU A 54 2.80 0.58 11.12
CA GLU A 54 3.25 1.37 12.27
C GLU A 54 2.06 1.62 13.19
N GLU A 55 2.18 1.15 14.44
CA GLU A 55 1.21 1.43 15.49
C GLU A 55 1.66 2.65 16.29
N LEU A 56 0.80 3.66 16.32
CA LEU A 56 1.06 4.93 16.97
C LEU A 56 0.60 4.90 18.41
N ALA A 57 1.48 5.34 19.32
CA ALA A 57 1.20 5.35 20.75
C ALA A 57 -0.05 6.17 21.09
N PRO A 58 -0.77 5.84 22.18
CA PRO A 58 -1.92 6.63 22.63
C PRO A 58 -1.62 8.13 22.76
N GLY A 59 -2.57 8.98 22.38
CA GLY A 59 -2.45 10.44 22.46
C GLY A 59 -1.62 11.10 21.35
N THR A 60 -1.01 10.32 20.43
CA THR A 60 -0.21 10.87 19.32
C THR A 60 -1.00 11.13 18.03
N TRP A 61 -2.26 10.70 17.98
CA TRP A 61 -3.16 10.93 16.86
C TRP A 61 -4.26 11.93 17.24
N ARG A 62 -4.41 13.00 16.46
CA ARG A 62 -5.44 14.01 16.64
C ARG A 62 -6.11 14.33 15.30
N CYS A 63 -7.43 14.36 15.27
CA CYS A 63 -8.21 14.77 14.11
C CYS A 63 -8.83 16.14 14.40
N GLY A 64 -8.49 17.15 13.60
CA GLY A 64 -8.94 18.53 13.85
C GLY A 64 -8.51 19.06 15.21
N GLY A 65 -7.40 18.55 15.76
CA GLY A 65 -6.92 18.90 17.10
C GLY A 65 -7.65 18.19 18.24
N ALA A 66 -8.57 17.26 17.99
CA ALA A 66 -9.29 16.45 18.99
C ALA A 66 -8.89 14.96 18.94
N ASP A 67 -9.12 14.22 20.03
CA ASP A 67 -9.00 12.76 20.06
C ASP A 67 -10.36 12.18 19.74
N LEU A 68 -10.45 11.49 18.62
CA LEU A 68 -11.67 10.86 18.14
C LEU A 68 -11.62 9.33 18.24
N GLY A 69 -10.65 8.74 18.96
CA GLY A 69 -10.40 7.29 18.96
C GLY A 69 -11.58 6.44 19.46
N ALA A 70 -12.49 7.03 20.23
CA ALA A 70 -13.73 6.40 20.66
C ALA A 70 -14.86 6.48 19.62
N GLN A 71 -14.81 7.41 18.66
CA GLN A 71 -15.81 7.56 17.60
C GLN A 71 -15.32 7.03 16.25
N ALA A 72 -14.02 7.08 16.01
CA ALA A 72 -13.42 6.81 14.72
C ALA A 72 -12.17 5.94 14.83
N LEU A 73 -12.05 5.05 13.86
CA LEU A 73 -10.84 4.29 13.59
C LEU A 73 -10.10 4.98 12.45
N SER A 74 -9.05 5.72 12.78
CA SER A 74 -8.27 6.47 11.79
C SER A 74 -7.12 5.63 11.24
N CYS A 75 -6.96 5.63 9.92
CA CYS A 75 -5.87 4.95 9.22
C CYS A 75 -5.24 5.90 8.18
N LEU A 76 -3.91 6.04 8.20
CA LEU A 76 -3.16 6.70 7.14
C LEU A 76 -2.45 5.64 6.31
N VAL A 77 -2.57 5.69 4.99
CA VAL A 77 -1.81 4.85 4.07
C VAL A 77 -1.03 5.74 3.13
N GLN A 78 0.27 5.52 3.05
CA GLN A 78 1.14 6.16 2.06
C GLN A 78 1.70 5.08 1.14
N VAL A 79 1.39 5.19 -0.14
CA VAL A 79 1.87 4.30 -1.19
C VAL A 79 2.94 5.03 -1.97
N LYS A 80 4.18 4.51 -1.98
CA LYS A 80 5.21 4.96 -2.90
C LYS A 80 5.31 3.98 -4.05
N VAL A 81 5.16 4.50 -5.27
CA VAL A 81 5.15 3.72 -6.52
C VAL A 81 5.99 4.45 -7.58
N PRO A 82 6.70 3.77 -8.49
CA PRO A 82 7.40 4.44 -9.58
C PRO A 82 6.42 5.23 -10.47
N ALA A 83 6.78 6.47 -10.82
CA ALA A 83 6.00 7.26 -11.76
C ALA A 83 5.85 6.54 -13.10
N GLY A 84 4.64 6.55 -13.66
CA GLY A 84 4.31 5.86 -14.91
C GLY A 84 3.75 4.44 -14.72
N VAL A 85 3.78 3.88 -13.50
CA VAL A 85 3.08 2.61 -13.20
C VAL A 85 1.57 2.79 -13.14
N LEU A 86 1.09 3.92 -12.63
CA LEU A 86 -0.34 4.18 -12.46
C LEU A 86 -0.88 5.10 -13.54
N ASP A 87 -2.01 4.71 -14.12
CA ASP A 87 -2.90 5.61 -14.85
C ASP A 87 -4.06 6.09 -13.94
N SER A 88 -4.93 6.94 -14.47
CA SER A 88 -6.03 7.52 -13.67
C SER A 88 -6.99 6.45 -13.12
N ALA A 89 -7.25 5.39 -13.88
CA ALA A 89 -8.11 4.29 -13.45
C ALA A 89 -7.46 3.49 -12.31
N ARG A 90 -6.17 3.17 -12.43
CA ARG A 90 -5.40 2.48 -11.39
C ARG A 90 -5.29 3.30 -10.11
N ARG A 91 -5.07 4.62 -10.19
CA ARG A 91 -5.09 5.50 -9.01
C ARG A 91 -6.42 5.38 -8.24
N GLN A 92 -7.54 5.45 -8.96
CA GLN A 92 -8.87 5.30 -8.36
C GLN A 92 -9.07 3.90 -7.75
N ALA A 93 -8.67 2.85 -8.47
CA ALA A 93 -8.74 1.47 -8.00
C ALA A 93 -7.89 1.24 -6.75
N TYR A 94 -6.70 1.84 -6.68
CA TYR A 94 -5.80 1.76 -5.53
C TYR A 94 -6.46 2.35 -4.27
N VAL A 95 -6.97 3.58 -4.36
CA VAL A 95 -7.61 4.25 -3.23
C VAL A 95 -8.85 3.48 -2.76
N ALA A 96 -9.71 3.06 -3.70
CA ALA A 96 -10.92 2.31 -3.36
C ALA A 96 -10.60 0.94 -2.74
N GLY A 97 -9.65 0.20 -3.34
CA GLY A 97 -9.24 -1.12 -2.87
C GLY A 97 -8.62 -1.08 -1.49
N LEU A 98 -7.71 -0.13 -1.22
CA LEU A 98 -7.09 0.01 0.10
C LEU A 98 -8.11 0.37 1.18
N HIS A 99 -9.05 1.28 0.89
CA HIS A 99 -10.13 1.60 1.82
C HIS A 99 -10.96 0.35 2.17
N GLN A 100 -11.32 -0.44 1.16
CA GLN A 100 -12.09 -1.68 1.34
C GLN A 100 -11.30 -2.74 2.12
N ALA A 101 -10.01 -2.91 1.82
CA ALA A 101 -9.13 -3.84 2.54
C ALA A 101 -9.07 -3.51 4.04
N LEU A 102 -8.90 -2.23 4.39
CA LEU A 102 -8.93 -1.77 5.78
C LEU A 102 -10.30 -1.99 6.43
N ALA A 103 -11.39 -1.68 5.71
CA ALA A 103 -12.75 -1.88 6.20
C ALA A 103 -13.04 -3.35 6.52
N ALA A 104 -12.57 -4.26 5.68
CA ALA A 104 -12.77 -5.71 5.82
C ALA A 104 -11.99 -6.32 7.01
N CYS A 105 -10.93 -5.65 7.47
CA CYS A 105 -10.12 -6.10 8.61
C CYS A 105 -10.65 -5.67 9.98
N ARG A 106 -11.67 -4.81 10.02
CA ARG A 106 -12.26 -4.34 11.28
C ARG A 106 -13.01 -5.46 12.02
N PRO A 107 -13.09 -5.41 13.36
CA PRO A 107 -14.01 -6.26 14.09
C PRO A 107 -15.45 -5.99 13.62
N ALA A 108 -16.27 -7.03 13.46
CA ALA A 108 -17.66 -6.87 13.04
C ALA A 108 -18.49 -6.02 14.01
N GLU A 109 -18.11 -6.01 15.29
CA GLU A 109 -18.79 -5.31 16.37
C GLU A 109 -18.21 -3.91 16.63
N ASP A 110 -17.19 -3.49 15.86
CA ASP A 110 -16.59 -2.17 15.98
C ASP A 110 -17.47 -1.11 15.30
N GLY A 111 -18.29 -0.43 16.10
CA GLY A 111 -19.20 0.63 15.65
C GLY A 111 -18.52 1.95 15.27
N ARG A 112 -17.18 2.06 15.39
CA ARG A 112 -16.47 3.30 15.04
C ARG A 112 -16.51 3.56 13.53
N LEU A 113 -16.55 4.83 13.16
CA LEU A 113 -16.40 5.27 11.78
C LEU A 113 -14.97 4.98 11.28
N LEU A 114 -14.83 4.27 10.17
CA LEU A 114 -13.53 4.15 9.52
C LEU A 114 -13.19 5.46 8.80
N MET A 115 -12.08 6.09 9.19
CA MET A 115 -11.54 7.28 8.55
C MET A 115 -10.21 6.93 7.90
N THR A 116 -10.16 6.88 6.57
CA THR A 116 -8.92 6.62 5.83
C THR A 116 -8.40 7.87 5.15
N SER A 117 -7.10 8.15 5.29
CA SER A 117 -6.36 9.07 4.42
C SER A 117 -5.36 8.26 3.61
N ILE A 118 -5.49 8.25 2.29
CA ILE A 118 -4.68 7.43 1.38
C ILE A 118 -3.94 8.36 0.42
N LEU A 119 -2.61 8.32 0.45
CA LEU A 119 -1.73 9.14 -0.38
C LEU A 119 -1.00 8.25 -1.38
N LEU A 120 -1.07 8.61 -2.65
CA LEU A 120 -0.30 7.97 -3.72
C LEU A 120 0.85 8.91 -4.10
N ASP A 121 2.07 8.50 -3.78
CA ASP A 121 3.30 9.20 -4.12
C ASP A 121 3.97 8.50 -5.31
N GLU A 122 3.79 9.06 -6.50
CA GLU A 122 4.50 8.63 -7.70
C GLU A 122 5.93 9.19 -7.70
N VAL A 123 6.90 8.33 -7.41
CA VAL A 123 8.31 8.68 -7.30
C VAL A 123 8.88 8.95 -8.70
N PRO A 124 9.45 10.14 -8.97
CA PRO A 124 10.00 10.47 -10.27
C PRO A 124 11.07 9.46 -10.75
N ASP A 125 11.10 9.22 -12.05
CA ASP A 125 12.03 8.27 -12.65
C ASP A 125 13.50 8.61 -12.32
N GLY A 126 14.32 7.59 -12.04
CA GLY A 126 15.73 7.78 -11.67
C GLY A 126 15.97 8.38 -10.28
N THR A 127 14.93 8.58 -9.44
CA THR A 127 15.08 9.09 -8.05
C THR A 127 14.85 8.01 -7.00
N TRP A 128 14.44 6.81 -7.41
CA TRP A 128 14.25 5.68 -6.51
C TRP A 128 15.54 4.88 -6.38
N GLY A 129 16.15 4.92 -5.19
CA GLY A 129 17.27 4.05 -4.83
C GLY A 129 16.79 2.67 -4.40
N ALA A 130 17.15 1.64 -5.15
CA ALA A 130 16.96 0.24 -4.80
C ALA A 130 18.33 -0.42 -4.69
N ASN A 131 18.64 -0.96 -3.51
CA ASN A 131 19.82 -1.81 -3.29
C ASN A 131 21.16 -1.13 -3.63
N GLY A 132 21.28 0.15 -3.29
CA GLY A 132 22.47 0.96 -3.57
C GLY A 132 22.57 1.49 -5.01
N THR A 133 21.56 1.22 -5.86
CA THR A 133 21.50 1.69 -7.25
C THR A 133 20.24 2.50 -7.50
N LEU A 134 20.31 3.51 -8.37
CA LEU A 134 19.11 4.20 -8.86
C LEU A 134 18.45 3.31 -9.91
N TRP A 135 17.16 3.06 -9.75
CA TRP A 135 16.37 2.31 -10.72
C TRP A 135 15.52 3.26 -11.57
N HIS A 136 15.39 2.88 -12.84
CA HIS A 136 14.45 3.51 -13.77
C HIS A 136 13.20 2.65 -13.96
N LEU A 137 12.12 3.21 -14.49
CA LEU A 137 10.84 2.50 -14.74
C LEU A 137 11.04 1.21 -15.54
N ALA A 138 12.02 1.16 -16.44
CA ALA A 138 12.38 -0.05 -17.18
C ALA A 138 12.91 -1.17 -16.25
N ASP A 139 13.71 -0.83 -15.23
CA ASP A 139 14.19 -1.79 -14.23
C ASP A 139 13.03 -2.31 -13.37
N PHE A 140 12.15 -1.41 -12.92
CA PHE A 140 10.93 -1.75 -12.20
C PHE A 140 10.05 -2.69 -13.01
N THR A 141 9.78 -2.36 -14.28
CA THR A 141 8.95 -3.16 -15.18
C THR A 141 9.51 -4.56 -15.37
N ARG A 142 10.82 -4.68 -15.60
CA ARG A 142 11.52 -5.96 -15.75
C ARG A 142 11.49 -6.79 -14.46
N ALA A 143 11.71 -6.14 -13.31
CA ALA A 143 11.82 -6.82 -12.02
C ALA A 143 10.45 -7.24 -11.47
N ALA A 144 9.44 -6.37 -11.54
CA ALA A 144 8.08 -6.64 -11.04
C ALA A 144 7.24 -7.44 -12.03
N GLY A 145 7.59 -7.40 -13.33
CA GLY A 145 6.77 -7.98 -14.37
C GLY A 145 5.40 -7.30 -14.48
N TYR A 146 5.35 -5.98 -14.35
CA TYR A 146 4.12 -5.19 -14.52
C TYR A 146 3.45 -5.55 -15.85
N ARG A 147 2.33 -6.27 -15.79
CA ARG A 147 1.73 -6.89 -16.98
C ARG A 147 1.19 -5.85 -17.96
N HIS A 148 0.79 -4.67 -17.48
CA HIS A 148 0.29 -3.58 -18.32
C HIS A 148 1.37 -2.69 -18.92
N LEU A 149 2.62 -2.81 -18.46
CA LEU A 149 3.76 -2.06 -19.01
C LEU A 149 4.71 -2.94 -19.83
N SER A 150 4.59 -4.27 -19.68
CA SER A 150 5.30 -5.22 -20.53
C SER A 150 4.70 -5.13 -21.94
N PRO A 151 5.52 -4.99 -23.00
CA PRO A 151 4.99 -5.09 -24.36
C PRO A 151 4.28 -6.43 -24.48
N ALA A 152 3.03 -6.43 -24.95
CA ALA A 152 2.37 -7.67 -25.34
C ALA A 152 3.34 -8.40 -26.27
N ASN A 153 3.77 -9.61 -25.91
CA ASN A 153 4.66 -10.41 -26.75
C ASN A 153 4.11 -10.34 -28.18
N GLY A 154 4.84 -9.65 -29.05
CA GLY A 154 4.43 -9.42 -30.42
C GLY A 154 4.16 -10.76 -31.08
N GLN A 155 2.97 -10.88 -31.68
CA GLN A 155 2.77 -11.81 -32.78
C GLN A 155 3.59 -11.35 -33.97
#